data_AF-A0A812H4A8-F1
#
_entry.id   AF-A0A812H4A8-F1
#
_cell.length_a   1.000
_cell.length_b   1.000
_cell.length_c   1.000
_cell.angle_alpha   90.00
_cell.angle_beta   90.00
_cell.angle_gamma   90.00
#
_symmetry.space_group_name_H-M   'P 1'
#
loop_
_entity.id
_entity.type
_entity.pdbx_description
1 polymer ?
#
loop_
_entity_poly.entity_id
_entity_poly.type
_entity_poly.pdbx_seq_one_letter_code
_entity_poly.pdbx_strand_id
1 'polypeptide(L)'
;MGFAAVALVLGCAYGLPSEDLGKPHKWVPAEQCTFVNPPRVPYYWDEKCAVESLGCWADGVHPQCRFCGEAPYTGLKCPEDAIVPNRRACAFDNPPIVPFYWEPTCEDGMLGCFADGHNLGCRYCGHGIYENVTCPTSVCSFVNEPVTPYYWDTLCQMGMLGCNADGIHVQCRFCDFQPFNAIQCPETARPTYEDGECWFPMGTAQTHKWNPRCQWGILGCWADGVHRQCQYCGPGSDGIYAGISCDDDDDDDDDDDDDDDDDEDDDRRLRDHEGKAQKGSSVVFP
;
A
#
# COMPACT_ATOMS: atom_id res chain seq x y z
N MET A 1 46.98 15.51 -51.38
CA MET A 1 46.03 16.64 -51.38
C MET A 1 44.82 16.17 -50.58
N GLY A 2 44.67 16.71 -49.37
CA GLY A 2 43.76 16.18 -48.36
C GLY A 2 42.31 16.63 -48.54
N PHE A 3 41.39 15.77 -48.15
CA PHE A 3 39.98 16.12 -47.93
C PHE A 3 39.64 15.82 -46.47
N ALA A 4 39.05 16.83 -45.82
CA ALA A 4 38.78 16.89 -44.40
C ALA A 4 37.69 15.89 -43.97
N ALA A 5 37.89 15.29 -42.80
CA ALA A 5 36.88 14.52 -42.08
C ALA A 5 35.88 15.48 -41.41
N VAL A 6 34.58 15.29 -41.66
CA VAL A 6 33.49 15.95 -40.91
C VAL A 6 33.00 14.94 -39.88
N ALA A 7 33.21 15.26 -38.60
CA ALA A 7 32.73 14.48 -37.47
C ALA A 7 31.23 14.73 -37.25
N LEU A 8 30.42 13.68 -37.38
CA LEU A 8 29.03 13.65 -36.92
C LEU A 8 29.03 13.40 -35.42
N VAL A 9 28.71 14.43 -34.64
CA VAL A 9 28.42 14.29 -33.21
C VAL A 9 26.97 13.82 -33.08
N LEU A 10 26.80 12.53 -32.80
CA LEU A 10 25.54 11.95 -32.35
C LEU A 10 25.25 12.45 -30.92
N GLY A 11 24.38 13.45 -30.82
CA GLY A 11 23.78 13.84 -29.55
C GLY A 11 22.66 12.87 -29.18
N CYS A 12 22.86 12.11 -28.10
CA CYS A 12 21.83 11.29 -27.48
C CYS A 12 20.74 12.21 -26.90
N ALA A 13 19.62 12.36 -27.60
CA ALA A 13 18.40 12.86 -27.00
C ALA A 13 17.83 11.74 -26.12
N TYR A 14 17.90 11.92 -24.80
CA TYR A 14 17.12 11.12 -23.87
C TYR A 14 15.64 11.41 -24.15
N GLY A 15 14.97 10.47 -24.82
CA GLY A 15 13.54 10.56 -25.10
C GLY A 15 12.74 10.52 -23.81
N LEU A 16 11.86 11.51 -23.63
CA LEU A 16 10.79 11.44 -22.64
C LEU A 16 9.84 10.27 -23.00
N PRO A 17 9.26 9.56 -22.03
CA PRO A 17 8.33 8.47 -22.28
C PRO A 17 7.16 8.91 -23.17
N SER A 18 6.85 8.10 -24.18
CA SER A 18 5.86 8.36 -25.24
C SER A 18 4.40 8.44 -24.78
N GLU A 19 4.13 8.36 -23.47
CA GLU A 19 2.77 8.30 -22.93
C GLU A 19 2.12 9.68 -22.74
N ASP A 20 2.87 10.76 -22.96
CA ASP A 20 2.40 12.15 -22.80
C ASP A 20 2.24 12.92 -24.13
N LEU A 21 2.52 12.26 -25.26
CA LEU A 21 2.37 12.81 -26.61
C LEU A 21 0.90 12.71 -27.06
N GLY A 22 0.00 13.49 -26.47
CA GLY A 22 -1.37 13.59 -26.98
C GLY A 22 -2.44 14.15 -26.03
N LYS A 23 -2.12 14.40 -24.76
CA LYS A 23 -3.00 15.18 -23.89
C LYS A 23 -2.63 16.66 -24.07
N PRO A 24 -3.59 17.60 -24.22
CA PRO A 24 -3.24 19.01 -24.19
C PRO A 24 -2.60 19.28 -22.85
N HIS A 25 -1.29 19.55 -22.83
CA HIS A 25 -0.61 20.05 -21.65
C HIS A 25 -1.43 21.27 -21.23
N LYS A 26 -2.13 21.17 -20.10
CA LYS A 26 -2.87 22.28 -19.53
C LYS A 26 -1.79 23.24 -19.07
N TRP A 27 -1.40 24.16 -19.96
CA TRP A 27 -0.45 25.23 -19.66
C TRP A 27 -0.85 25.88 -18.36
N VAL A 28 -0.10 25.61 -17.29
CA VAL A 28 -0.29 26.33 -16.04
C VAL A 28 0.40 27.68 -16.19
N PRO A 29 -0.18 28.80 -15.71
CA PRO A 29 0.44 30.12 -15.82
C PRO A 29 1.89 30.17 -15.33
N ALA A 30 2.24 29.30 -14.37
CA ALA A 30 3.59 29.14 -13.84
C ALA A 30 4.65 28.71 -14.89
N GLU A 31 4.28 28.06 -16.00
CA GLU A 31 5.21 27.69 -17.09
C GLU A 31 5.78 28.91 -17.83
N GLN A 32 5.26 30.12 -17.57
CA GLN A 32 5.82 31.37 -18.08
C GLN A 32 7.13 31.78 -17.39
N CYS A 33 7.42 31.23 -16.20
CA CYS A 33 8.70 31.42 -15.52
C CYS A 33 9.84 30.72 -16.28
N THR A 34 10.98 31.40 -16.44
CA THR A 34 12.12 30.88 -17.21
C THR A 34 13.39 30.82 -16.37
N PHE A 35 13.75 29.62 -15.90
CA PHE A 35 14.95 29.43 -15.10
C PHE A 35 16.13 28.91 -15.91
N VAL A 36 17.33 29.43 -15.63
CA VAL A 36 18.59 28.90 -16.20
C VAL A 36 18.85 27.46 -15.73
N ASN A 37 18.56 27.19 -14.46
CA ASN A 37 18.59 25.86 -13.87
C ASN A 37 17.23 25.59 -13.21
N PRO A 38 16.68 24.36 -13.28
CA PRO A 38 15.43 24.04 -12.61
C PRO A 38 15.48 24.43 -11.13
N PRO A 39 14.55 25.28 -10.65
CA PRO A 39 14.55 25.73 -9.27
C PRO A 39 14.20 24.56 -8.36
N ARG A 40 14.67 24.63 -7.10
CA ARG A 40 14.29 23.66 -6.07
C ARG A 40 13.02 24.07 -5.32
N VAL A 41 12.72 25.37 -5.35
CA VAL A 41 11.63 26.02 -4.63
C VAL A 41 10.37 26.06 -5.50
N PRO A 42 9.19 25.72 -4.97
CA PRO A 42 7.90 25.88 -5.64
C PRO A 42 7.71 27.31 -6.12
N TYR A 43 7.13 27.43 -7.31
CA TYR A 43 6.92 28.73 -7.92
C TYR A 43 5.60 28.78 -8.67
N TYR A 44 5.07 29.98 -8.80
CA TYR A 44 3.86 30.26 -9.54
C TYR A 44 3.93 31.62 -10.20
N TRP A 45 2.97 31.90 -11.08
CA TRP A 45 2.85 33.19 -11.74
C TRP A 45 1.87 34.09 -10.99
N ASP A 46 2.37 35.18 -10.41
CA ASP A 46 1.58 36.15 -9.66
C ASP A 46 1.50 37.48 -10.44
N GLU A 47 0.34 37.79 -11.04
CA GLU A 47 0.17 39.07 -11.75
C GLU A 47 0.31 40.30 -10.85
N LYS A 48 0.16 40.12 -9.53
CA LYS A 48 0.28 41.20 -8.53
C LYS A 48 1.69 41.28 -7.95
N CYS A 49 2.60 40.40 -8.36
CA CYS A 49 3.99 40.45 -7.91
C CYS A 49 4.68 41.71 -8.44
N ALA A 50 5.49 42.32 -7.57
CA ALA A 50 6.40 43.40 -7.92
C ALA A 50 7.81 43.00 -7.46
N VAL A 51 8.85 43.46 -8.15
CA VAL A 51 10.26 43.04 -7.95
C VAL A 51 10.71 43.07 -6.47
N GLU A 52 10.18 44.03 -5.70
CA GLU A 52 10.55 44.24 -4.28
C GLU A 52 9.79 43.32 -3.30
N SER A 53 8.76 42.61 -3.76
CA SER A 53 7.93 41.77 -2.91
C SER A 53 8.57 40.41 -2.66
N LEU A 54 8.39 39.86 -1.46
CA LEU A 54 8.97 38.56 -1.06
C LEU A 54 8.63 37.47 -2.09
N GLY A 55 9.66 36.80 -2.59
CA GLY A 55 9.55 35.69 -3.55
C GLY A 55 9.39 36.11 -5.00
N CYS A 56 9.11 37.39 -5.33
CA CYS A 56 8.98 37.85 -6.70
C CYS A 56 10.32 37.90 -7.44
N TRP A 57 10.28 38.04 -8.77
CA TRP A 57 11.48 37.99 -9.62
C TRP A 57 12.26 36.66 -9.48
N ALA A 58 11.53 35.57 -9.20
CA ALA A 58 12.10 34.27 -8.84
C ALA A 58 13.03 33.70 -9.91
N ASP A 59 12.71 33.91 -11.17
CA ASP A 59 13.45 33.38 -12.32
C ASP A 59 14.55 34.33 -12.84
N GLY A 60 14.66 35.53 -12.27
CA GLY A 60 15.63 36.53 -12.69
C GLY A 60 15.23 37.34 -13.93
N VAL A 61 14.06 37.09 -14.52
CA VAL A 61 13.63 37.66 -15.81
C VAL A 61 12.25 38.29 -15.73
N HIS A 62 11.30 37.64 -15.05
CA HIS A 62 9.90 38.05 -15.00
C HIS A 62 9.52 38.49 -13.58
N PRO A 63 8.97 39.72 -13.41
CA PRO A 63 8.56 40.20 -12.09
C PRO A 63 7.44 39.37 -11.49
N GLN A 64 6.56 38.80 -12.33
CA GLN A 64 5.42 37.97 -11.93
C GLN A 64 5.84 36.59 -11.42
N CYS A 65 7.02 36.11 -11.77
CA CYS A 65 7.46 34.81 -11.31
C CYS A 65 7.75 34.86 -9.81
N ARG A 66 7.05 34.04 -9.02
CA ARG A 66 7.11 34.09 -7.57
C ARG A 66 7.40 32.74 -6.93
N PHE A 67 8.35 32.70 -6.01
CA PHE A 67 8.56 31.57 -5.10
C PHE A 67 7.54 31.54 -3.96
N CYS A 68 7.18 30.33 -3.52
CA CYS A 68 6.23 30.09 -2.42
C CYS A 68 6.56 28.80 -1.66
N GLY A 69 5.94 28.61 -0.49
CA GLY A 69 5.85 27.33 0.20
C GLY A 69 7.12 26.80 0.88
N GLU A 70 8.32 27.12 0.38
CA GLU A 70 9.59 26.66 0.95
C GLU A 70 10.43 27.83 1.44
N ALA A 71 11.25 27.63 2.48
CA ALA A 71 12.03 28.73 3.05
C ALA A 71 12.97 29.37 2.02
N PRO A 72 13.07 30.71 2.01
CA PRO A 72 12.52 31.67 3.00
C PRO A 72 11.05 32.10 2.76
N TYR A 73 10.32 31.44 1.86
CA TYR A 73 8.98 31.79 1.38
C TYR A 73 7.84 30.98 2.03
N THR A 74 8.08 30.31 3.16
CA THR A 74 7.06 29.48 3.84
C THR A 74 5.79 30.27 4.19
N GLY A 75 5.91 31.56 4.56
CA GLY A 75 4.77 32.45 4.80
C GLY A 75 3.96 32.86 3.56
N LEU A 76 4.33 32.37 2.37
CA LEU A 76 3.60 32.57 1.12
C LEU A 76 2.97 31.22 0.70
N LYS A 77 1.65 31.11 0.86
CA LYS A 77 0.90 29.93 0.44
C LYS A 77 0.97 29.78 -1.08
N CYS A 78 1.40 28.60 -1.55
CA CYS A 78 1.34 28.27 -2.97
C CYS A 78 -0.11 28.08 -3.43
N PRO A 79 -0.51 28.67 -4.57
CA PRO A 79 -1.79 28.35 -5.19
C PRO A 79 -1.78 26.93 -5.78
N GLU A 80 -2.96 26.39 -6.08
CA GLU A 80 -3.12 25.02 -6.62
C GLU A 80 -2.44 24.82 -7.99
N ASP A 81 -2.22 25.89 -8.75
CA ASP A 81 -1.56 25.88 -10.05
C ASP A 81 -0.06 26.18 -9.98
N ALA A 82 0.52 26.23 -8.78
CA ALA A 82 1.96 26.33 -8.60
C ALA A 82 2.68 25.10 -9.16
N ILE A 83 3.83 25.32 -9.80
CA ILE A 83 4.75 24.23 -10.13
C ILE A 83 5.56 23.92 -8.88
N VAL A 84 5.37 22.72 -8.36
CA VAL A 84 6.19 22.15 -7.28
C VAL A 84 7.27 21.30 -7.97
N PRO A 85 8.55 21.72 -7.93
CA PRO A 85 9.65 20.90 -8.43
C PRO A 85 9.55 19.49 -7.86
N ASN A 86 9.55 18.49 -8.73
CA ASN A 86 9.36 17.10 -8.35
C ASN A 86 10.64 16.54 -7.70
N ARG A 87 10.96 17.03 -6.49
CA ARG A 87 11.79 16.31 -5.54
C ARG A 87 10.86 15.69 -4.53
N ARG A 88 10.40 14.47 -4.81
CA ARG A 88 9.68 13.64 -3.82
C ARG A 88 10.64 13.05 -2.78
N ALA A 89 11.49 13.90 -2.18
CA ALA A 89 12.51 13.46 -1.25
C ALA A 89 12.90 14.57 -0.28
N CYS A 90 12.99 14.19 0.99
CA CYS A 90 13.61 15.01 2.04
C CYS A 90 15.12 15.13 1.82
N ALA A 91 15.70 16.28 2.21
CA ALA A 91 17.13 16.56 2.09
C ALA A 91 17.67 17.19 3.37
N PHE A 92 18.03 16.37 4.35
CA PHE A 92 18.63 16.83 5.61
C PHE A 92 20.15 17.02 5.46
N ASP A 93 20.69 18.11 6.03
CA ASP A 93 22.14 18.29 6.18
C ASP A 93 22.76 17.20 7.08
N ASN A 94 22.02 16.79 8.12
CA ASN A 94 22.36 15.66 8.97
C ASN A 94 21.11 14.79 9.20
N PRO A 95 21.15 13.48 8.93
CA PRO A 95 19.99 12.60 9.12
C PRO A 95 19.43 12.67 10.55
N PRO A 96 18.12 12.91 10.71
CA PRO A 96 17.47 12.94 12.02
C PRO A 96 17.24 11.53 12.56
N ILE A 97 17.06 11.43 13.88
CA ILE A 97 16.61 10.18 14.54
C ILE A 97 15.08 10.04 14.43
N VAL A 98 14.37 11.16 14.31
CA VAL A 98 12.91 11.18 14.13
C VAL A 98 12.60 10.65 12.72
N PRO A 99 11.68 9.68 12.58
CA PRO A 99 11.30 9.18 11.27
C PRO A 99 10.63 10.28 10.44
N PHE A 100 10.84 10.20 9.13
CA PHE A 100 10.31 11.18 8.19
C PHE A 100 9.92 10.51 6.88
N TYR A 101 9.02 11.16 6.15
CA TYR A 101 8.61 10.74 4.82
C TYR A 101 8.26 11.95 3.94
N TRP A 102 8.12 11.70 2.65
CA TRP A 102 7.62 12.71 1.73
C TRP A 102 6.10 12.69 1.69
N GLU A 103 5.46 13.80 2.07
CA GLU A 103 4.03 14.01 1.99
C GLU A 103 3.68 15.15 1.01
N PRO A 104 3.10 14.85 -0.16
CA PRO A 104 2.72 15.86 -1.14
C PRO A 104 1.67 16.87 -0.64
N THR A 105 0.89 16.50 0.38
CA THR A 105 -0.20 17.32 0.93
C THR A 105 0.23 18.17 2.13
N CYS A 106 1.52 18.25 2.44
CA CYS A 106 2.02 19.13 3.49
C CYS A 106 1.74 20.61 3.17
N GLU A 107 1.22 21.34 4.15
CA GLU A 107 1.08 22.80 4.09
C GLU A 107 1.89 23.48 5.21
N ASP A 108 2.19 24.77 5.04
CA ASP A 108 2.87 25.56 6.08
C ASP A 108 2.07 25.57 7.38
N GLY A 109 2.77 25.41 8.50
CA GLY A 109 2.18 25.30 9.83
C GLY A 109 1.57 23.93 10.19
N MET A 110 1.48 22.97 9.26
CA MET A 110 1.07 21.61 9.61
C MET A 110 2.13 20.89 10.45
N LEU A 111 1.69 20.13 11.45
CA LEU A 111 2.58 19.45 12.38
C LEU A 111 3.47 18.44 11.64
N GLY A 112 4.78 18.65 11.74
CA GLY A 112 5.82 17.80 11.16
C GLY A 112 6.27 18.20 9.76
N CYS A 113 5.53 19.06 9.04
CA CYS A 113 5.92 19.52 7.70
C CYS A 113 7.16 20.41 7.73
N PHE A 114 7.79 20.57 6.57
CA PHE A 114 9.04 21.32 6.43
C PHE A 114 10.17 20.77 7.34
N ALA A 115 10.19 19.45 7.54
CA ALA A 115 11.03 18.77 8.52
C ALA A 115 12.55 18.99 8.30
N ASP A 116 12.97 19.09 7.04
CA ASP A 116 14.37 19.24 6.64
C ASP A 116 14.82 20.71 6.50
N GLY A 117 13.93 21.68 6.74
CA GLY A 117 14.24 23.10 6.60
C GLY A 117 14.41 23.59 5.16
N HIS A 118 14.07 22.75 4.17
CA HIS A 118 14.24 23.06 2.74
C HIS A 118 12.99 22.75 1.93
N ASN A 119 12.37 21.60 2.12
CA ASN A 119 11.28 21.12 1.28
C ASN A 119 9.98 21.00 2.10
N LEU A 120 8.92 21.67 1.64
CA LEU A 120 7.63 21.69 2.35
C LEU A 120 7.03 20.29 2.51
N GLY A 121 7.20 19.46 1.47
CA GLY A 121 6.73 18.08 1.44
C GLY A 121 7.48 17.13 2.38
N CYS A 122 8.57 17.54 3.03
CA CYS A 122 9.24 16.69 3.99
C CYS A 122 8.52 16.72 5.35
N ARG A 123 8.06 15.57 5.85
CA ARG A 123 7.26 15.48 7.07
C ARG A 123 7.84 14.52 8.11
N TYR A 124 7.99 14.97 9.37
CA TYR A 124 8.26 14.10 10.52
C TYR A 124 7.02 13.32 10.96
N CYS A 125 7.21 12.10 11.45
CA CYS A 125 6.12 11.22 11.89
C CYS A 125 6.52 10.29 13.04
N GLY A 126 5.54 9.67 13.70
CA GLY A 126 5.68 8.47 14.53
C GLY A 126 6.56 8.54 15.78
N HIS A 127 7.12 9.71 16.14
CA HIS A 127 8.03 9.82 17.27
C HIS A 127 7.93 11.16 18.00
N GLY A 128 7.99 11.13 19.33
CA GLY A 128 7.96 12.32 20.18
C GLY A 128 6.71 13.15 19.94
N ILE A 129 6.88 14.44 19.64
CA ILE A 129 5.74 15.34 19.37
C ILE A 129 4.98 14.98 18.08
N TYR A 130 5.53 14.11 17.24
CA TYR A 130 4.94 13.65 15.98
C TYR A 130 4.31 12.26 16.09
N GLU A 131 4.15 11.69 17.29
CA GLU A 131 3.56 10.36 17.50
C GLU A 131 2.16 10.21 16.87
N ASN A 132 1.37 11.29 16.86
CA ASN A 132 0.04 11.31 16.24
C ASN A 132 0.05 11.49 14.72
N VAL A 133 1.22 11.69 14.11
CA VAL A 133 1.38 11.70 12.65
C VAL A 133 1.79 10.28 12.25
N THR A 134 0.87 9.56 11.62
CA THR A 134 1.10 8.19 11.15
C THR A 134 2.20 8.16 10.10
N CYS A 135 3.25 7.38 10.34
CA CYS A 135 4.26 7.13 9.32
C CYS A 135 3.72 6.13 8.27
N PRO A 136 3.98 6.34 6.98
CA PRO A 136 3.71 5.32 5.98
C PRO A 136 4.72 4.17 6.10
N THR A 137 4.36 3.04 5.50
CA THR A 137 5.19 1.83 5.41
C THR A 137 6.57 2.08 4.78
N SER A 138 6.68 3.08 3.89
CA SER A 138 7.95 3.46 3.24
C SER A 138 9.01 4.04 4.17
N VAL A 139 8.68 4.32 5.43
CA VAL A 139 9.67 4.70 6.46
C VAL A 139 10.51 3.50 6.91
N CYS A 140 9.94 2.28 6.82
CA CYS A 140 10.68 1.06 7.11
C CYS A 140 11.75 0.83 6.05
N SER A 141 12.97 0.49 6.47
CA SER A 141 14.13 0.42 5.57
C SER A 141 14.80 -0.95 5.60
N PHE A 142 14.57 -1.73 4.56
CA PHE A 142 15.14 -3.07 4.43
C PHE A 142 16.34 -3.08 3.47
N VAL A 143 17.33 -3.92 3.78
CA VAL A 143 18.45 -4.20 2.85
C VAL A 143 17.93 -4.88 1.58
N ASN A 144 16.95 -5.77 1.72
CA ASN A 144 16.21 -6.38 0.63
C ASN A 144 14.74 -6.34 0.99
N GLU A 145 13.89 -5.97 0.03
CA GLU A 145 12.45 -5.91 0.24
C GLU A 145 11.92 -7.28 0.68
N PRO A 146 11.28 -7.39 1.85
CA PRO A 146 10.79 -8.66 2.36
C PRO A 146 9.54 -9.10 1.59
N VAL A 147 9.41 -10.41 1.41
CA VAL A 147 8.14 -11.01 0.94
C VAL A 147 7.06 -10.90 2.03
N THR A 148 7.46 -11.02 3.28
CA THR A 148 6.59 -10.87 4.45
C THR A 148 6.05 -9.43 4.50
N PRO A 149 4.73 -9.21 4.43
CA PRO A 149 4.17 -7.88 4.47
C PRO A 149 4.38 -7.24 5.83
N TYR A 150 4.43 -5.92 5.84
CA TYR A 150 4.75 -5.13 7.01
C TYR A 150 4.05 -3.78 7.00
N TYR A 151 3.91 -3.19 8.18
CA TYR A 151 3.32 -1.87 8.35
C TYR A 151 3.97 -1.13 9.52
N TRP A 152 3.69 0.16 9.62
CA TRP A 152 4.10 0.98 10.76
C TRP A 152 3.09 0.85 11.91
N ASP A 153 3.51 0.23 13.01
CA ASP A 153 2.71 0.05 14.23
C ASP A 153 3.26 0.95 15.34
N THR A 154 2.50 1.98 15.74
CA THR A 154 2.89 2.87 16.84
C THR A 154 2.88 2.20 18.21
N LEU A 155 2.17 1.07 18.34
CA LEU A 155 2.09 0.28 19.57
C LEU A 155 3.17 -0.79 19.66
N CYS A 156 3.99 -0.96 18.62
CA CYS A 156 5.08 -1.93 18.62
C CYS A 156 6.14 -1.59 19.67
N GLN A 157 6.58 -2.62 20.40
CA GLN A 157 7.65 -2.53 21.38
C GLN A 157 8.68 -3.63 21.14
N MET A 158 9.92 -3.38 21.57
CA MET A 158 10.99 -4.37 21.46
C MET A 158 10.60 -5.68 22.16
N GLY A 159 10.71 -6.79 21.43
CA GLY A 159 10.36 -8.13 21.92
C GLY A 159 8.92 -8.57 21.61
N MET A 160 8.06 -7.69 21.12
CA MET A 160 6.75 -8.10 20.60
C MET A 160 6.89 -8.80 19.24
N LEU A 161 5.99 -9.74 18.96
CA LEU A 161 5.99 -10.52 17.71
C LEU A 161 5.87 -9.58 16.49
N GLY A 162 6.79 -9.73 15.55
CA GLY A 162 6.85 -8.97 14.30
C GLY A 162 7.49 -7.59 14.38
N CYS A 163 7.67 -7.01 15.58
CA CYS A 163 8.24 -5.66 15.75
C CYS A 163 9.74 -5.61 15.44
N ASN A 164 10.23 -4.40 15.16
CA ASN A 164 11.60 -4.15 14.72
C ASN A 164 11.96 -4.96 13.44
N ALA A 165 10.99 -5.04 12.52
CA ALA A 165 11.07 -5.85 11.31
C ALA A 165 12.28 -5.50 10.43
N ASP A 166 12.62 -4.21 10.34
CA ASP A 166 13.72 -3.71 9.52
C ASP A 166 15.05 -3.62 10.29
N GLY A 167 15.04 -3.93 11.59
CA GLY A 167 16.21 -3.86 12.47
C GLY A 167 16.63 -2.45 12.90
N ILE A 168 15.89 -1.42 12.48
CA ILE A 168 16.21 -0.01 12.73
C ILE A 168 15.07 0.64 13.52
N HIS A 169 13.83 0.46 13.08
CA HIS A 169 12.64 1.07 13.64
C HIS A 169 11.80 0.01 14.35
N VAL A 170 11.64 0.16 15.66
CA VAL A 170 10.83 -0.76 16.49
C VAL A 170 9.40 -0.87 15.98
N GLN A 171 8.87 0.21 15.41
CA GLN A 171 7.50 0.34 14.90
C GLN A 171 7.26 -0.43 13.61
N CYS A 172 8.30 -0.76 12.84
CA CYS A 172 8.13 -1.58 11.65
C CYS A 172 7.76 -3.00 12.07
N ARG A 173 6.58 -3.45 11.65
CA ARG A 173 5.98 -4.70 12.11
C ARG A 173 5.60 -5.62 10.96
N PHE A 174 6.09 -6.86 10.98
CA PHE A 174 5.62 -7.92 10.08
C PHE A 174 4.22 -8.42 10.49
N CYS A 175 3.41 -8.81 9.50
CA CYS A 175 2.02 -9.26 9.66
C CYS A 175 1.62 -10.29 8.58
N ASP A 176 0.45 -10.92 8.72
CA ASP A 176 -0.25 -11.87 7.80
C ASP A 176 0.53 -13.09 7.27
N PHE A 177 1.83 -13.18 7.48
CA PHE A 177 2.70 -14.19 6.91
C PHE A 177 3.45 -14.94 8.00
N GLN A 178 3.54 -16.27 7.92
CA GLN A 178 4.20 -17.11 8.92
C GLN A 178 5.62 -16.64 9.26
N PRO A 179 5.98 -16.46 10.54
CA PRO A 179 5.21 -16.81 11.76
C PRO A 179 4.32 -15.68 12.33
N PHE A 180 4.09 -14.61 11.58
CA PHE A 180 3.36 -13.40 11.97
C PHE A 180 1.88 -13.40 11.57
N ASN A 181 1.36 -14.53 11.09
CA ASN A 181 -0.03 -14.71 10.64
C ASN A 181 -1.10 -14.45 11.72
N ALA A 182 -0.71 -14.36 12.99
CA ALA A 182 -1.60 -13.96 14.09
C ALA A 182 -1.79 -12.43 14.17
N ILE A 183 -0.99 -11.67 13.43
CA ILE A 183 -1.02 -10.20 13.40
C ILE A 183 -1.64 -9.82 12.06
N GLN A 184 -2.83 -9.21 12.12
CA GLN A 184 -3.52 -8.83 10.91
C GLN A 184 -2.90 -7.58 10.28
N CYS A 185 -2.52 -7.66 9.01
CA CYS A 185 -2.06 -6.47 8.29
C CYS A 185 -3.23 -5.48 8.08
N PRO A 186 -2.98 -4.16 8.17
CA PRO A 186 -3.94 -3.18 7.67
C PRO A 186 -4.09 -3.31 6.16
N GLU A 187 -5.25 -2.90 5.62
CA GLU A 187 -5.59 -3.02 4.20
C GLU A 187 -4.51 -2.43 3.27
N THR A 188 -3.87 -1.32 3.69
CA THR A 188 -2.81 -0.64 2.92
C THR A 188 -1.49 -1.41 2.84
N ALA A 189 -1.30 -2.40 3.73
CA ALA A 189 -0.10 -3.24 3.78
C ALA A 189 -0.36 -4.67 3.27
N ARG A 190 -1.63 -5.05 3.12
CA ARG A 190 -1.99 -6.35 2.57
C ARG A 190 -1.61 -6.40 1.09
N PRO A 191 -0.81 -7.39 0.66
CA PRO A 191 -0.77 -7.80 -0.73
C PRO A 191 -2.19 -8.07 -1.22
N THR A 192 -2.45 -7.85 -2.51
CA THR A 192 -3.71 -8.28 -3.13
C THR A 192 -3.71 -9.80 -3.19
N TYR A 193 -4.28 -10.44 -2.17
CA TYR A 193 -4.58 -11.86 -2.19
C TYR A 193 -5.81 -12.05 -3.08
N GLU A 194 -5.70 -12.90 -4.09
CA GLU A 194 -6.89 -13.35 -4.82
C GLU A 194 -7.59 -14.40 -3.95
N ASP A 195 -8.87 -14.17 -3.62
CA ASP A 195 -9.62 -15.08 -2.75
C ASP A 195 -9.70 -16.47 -3.39
N GLY A 196 -9.29 -17.50 -2.63
CA GLY A 196 -9.33 -18.89 -3.11
C GLY A 196 -8.07 -19.34 -3.85
N GLU A 197 -7.02 -18.52 -3.94
CA GLU A 197 -5.77 -18.89 -4.59
C GLU A 197 -4.55 -18.80 -3.66
N CYS A 198 -3.58 -19.68 -3.91
CA CYS A 198 -2.28 -19.64 -3.24
C CYS A 198 -1.44 -18.45 -3.70
N TRP A 199 -0.77 -17.77 -2.77
CA TRP A 199 0.01 -16.57 -3.09
C TRP A 199 1.53 -16.81 -3.11
N PHE A 200 2.11 -16.96 -4.30
CA PHE A 200 3.56 -17.06 -4.48
C PHE A 200 4.12 -15.88 -5.29
N PRO A 201 4.54 -14.77 -4.66
CA PRO A 201 4.95 -13.56 -5.38
C PRO A 201 6.17 -13.76 -6.29
N MET A 202 7.00 -14.76 -6.00
CA MET A 202 8.15 -15.16 -6.81
C MET A 202 7.93 -16.48 -7.56
N GLY A 203 6.69 -16.98 -7.56
CA GLY A 203 6.34 -18.34 -8.01
C GLY A 203 6.85 -19.43 -7.07
N THR A 204 6.45 -20.67 -7.38
CA THR A 204 6.92 -21.89 -6.70
C THR A 204 7.21 -22.97 -7.73
N ALA A 205 8.29 -23.73 -7.53
CA ALA A 205 8.60 -24.91 -8.33
C ALA A 205 7.78 -26.14 -7.88
N GLN A 206 7.30 -26.13 -6.64
CA GLN A 206 6.47 -27.19 -6.07
C GLN A 206 5.01 -26.96 -6.48
N THR A 207 4.37 -28.00 -7.00
CA THR A 207 2.94 -28.03 -7.28
C THR A 207 2.13 -27.87 -6.01
N HIS A 208 1.00 -27.19 -6.12
CA HIS A 208 0.16 -26.82 -5.00
C HIS A 208 -1.31 -26.80 -5.42
N LYS A 209 -2.19 -26.91 -4.43
CA LYS A 209 -3.64 -26.77 -4.58
C LYS A 209 -4.21 -25.91 -3.46
N TRP A 210 -5.40 -25.37 -3.69
CA TRP A 210 -6.19 -24.76 -2.63
C TRP A 210 -7.02 -25.85 -1.94
N ASN A 211 -6.72 -26.14 -0.68
CA ASN A 211 -7.42 -27.16 0.09
C ASN A 211 -8.18 -26.53 1.27
N PRO A 212 -9.51 -26.44 1.24
CA PRO A 212 -10.30 -25.92 2.37
C PRO A 212 -10.12 -26.70 3.68
N ARG A 213 -9.80 -28.00 3.59
CA ARG A 213 -9.57 -28.90 4.73
C ARG A 213 -8.17 -28.77 5.33
N CYS A 214 -7.28 -27.97 4.73
CA CYS A 214 -5.94 -27.73 5.27
C CYS A 214 -5.98 -26.98 6.61
N GLN A 215 -5.16 -27.44 7.56
CA GLN A 215 -4.97 -26.82 8.86
C GLN A 215 -3.55 -27.04 9.38
N TRP A 216 -3.20 -26.33 10.46
CA TRP A 216 -1.88 -26.41 11.06
C TRP A 216 -1.53 -27.86 11.47
N GLY A 217 -0.31 -28.30 11.18
CA GLY A 217 0.18 -29.66 11.46
C GLY A 217 -0.11 -30.69 10.37
N ILE A 218 -0.92 -30.38 9.36
CA ILE A 218 -1.05 -31.22 8.16
C ILE A 218 0.11 -30.91 7.21
N LEU A 219 0.75 -31.97 6.69
CA LEU A 219 1.87 -31.85 5.77
C LEU A 219 1.47 -31.08 4.51
N GLY A 220 2.29 -30.10 4.13
CA GLY A 220 2.11 -29.29 2.94
C GLY A 220 1.18 -28.08 3.12
N CYS A 221 0.38 -27.99 4.19
CA CYS A 221 -0.48 -26.82 4.43
C CYS A 221 0.33 -25.55 4.76
N TRP A 222 -0.29 -24.38 4.58
CA TRP A 222 0.36 -23.06 4.69
C TRP A 222 1.54 -22.90 3.72
N ALA A 223 1.46 -23.54 2.54
CA ALA A 223 2.54 -23.58 1.57
C ALA A 223 3.00 -22.18 1.13
N ASP A 224 2.08 -21.22 1.02
CA ASP A 224 2.36 -19.84 0.65
C ASP A 224 2.71 -18.94 1.85
N GLY A 225 2.66 -19.47 3.07
CA GLY A 225 2.91 -18.75 4.32
C GLY A 225 1.80 -17.77 4.75
N VAL A 226 0.75 -17.57 3.96
CA VAL A 226 -0.34 -16.62 4.24
C VAL A 226 -1.66 -17.35 4.45
N HIS A 227 -2.04 -18.20 3.49
CA HIS A 227 -3.32 -18.89 3.50
C HIS A 227 -3.15 -20.28 4.07
N ARG A 228 -3.94 -20.60 5.09
CA ARG A 228 -3.92 -21.95 5.67
C ARG A 228 -4.23 -23.01 4.61
N GLN A 229 -5.11 -22.67 3.67
CA GLN A 229 -5.66 -23.56 2.65
C GLN A 229 -4.64 -23.91 1.57
N CYS A 230 -3.60 -23.11 1.39
CA CYS A 230 -2.60 -23.39 0.38
C CYS A 230 -1.80 -24.64 0.76
N GLN A 231 -1.87 -25.69 -0.07
CA GLN A 231 -1.24 -26.97 0.20
C GLN A 231 -0.27 -27.39 -0.91
N TYR A 232 0.97 -27.72 -0.56
CA TYR A 232 1.86 -28.42 -1.48
C TYR A 232 1.38 -29.85 -1.75
N CYS A 233 1.37 -30.26 -3.02
CA CYS A 233 0.87 -31.56 -3.49
C CYS A 233 1.67 -32.03 -4.71
N GLY A 234 1.38 -33.23 -5.24
CA GLY A 234 1.72 -33.61 -6.61
C GLY A 234 2.60 -34.86 -6.77
N PRO A 235 2.62 -35.46 -7.98
CA PRO A 235 3.13 -36.81 -8.19
C PRO A 235 4.66 -36.84 -8.11
N GLY A 236 5.18 -37.66 -7.20
CA GLY A 236 6.62 -37.81 -6.98
C GLY A 236 7.20 -39.02 -7.68
N SER A 237 8.49 -38.94 -8.01
CA SER A 237 9.37 -40.09 -7.79
C SER A 237 10.09 -40.01 -6.43
N ASP A 238 10.32 -38.82 -5.84
CA ASP A 238 11.20 -38.70 -4.64
C ASP A 238 10.89 -37.52 -3.67
N GLY A 239 9.73 -36.87 -3.77
CA GLY A 239 9.39 -35.67 -2.98
C GLY A 239 8.60 -35.91 -1.69
N ILE A 240 8.76 -35.06 -0.68
CA ILE A 240 8.04 -35.16 0.62
C ILE A 240 6.51 -35.02 0.51
N TYR A 241 6.01 -34.43 -0.59
CA TYR A 241 4.58 -34.23 -0.85
C TYR A 241 3.97 -35.25 -1.82
N ALA A 242 4.73 -36.29 -2.21
CA ALA A 242 4.32 -37.24 -3.24
C ALA A 242 3.03 -38.03 -2.92
N GLY A 243 2.70 -38.16 -1.64
CA GLY A 243 1.48 -38.83 -1.18
C GLY A 243 0.24 -37.92 -1.12
N ILE A 244 0.35 -36.66 -1.51
CA ILE A 244 -0.75 -35.68 -1.48
C ILE A 244 -1.22 -35.46 -2.91
N SER A 245 -2.46 -35.84 -3.23
CA SER A 245 -3.06 -35.59 -4.55
C SER A 245 -3.20 -34.09 -4.81
N CYS A 246 -2.91 -33.66 -6.04
CA CYS A 246 -3.18 -32.29 -6.48
C CYS A 246 -4.59 -32.09 -7.04
N ASP A 247 -5.39 -33.16 -7.14
CA ASP A 247 -6.77 -33.05 -7.60
C ASP A 247 -7.64 -32.42 -6.49
N ASP A 248 -8.63 -31.63 -6.88
CA ASP A 248 -9.54 -30.96 -5.95
C ASP A 248 -10.50 -31.99 -5.36
N ASP A 249 -10.38 -32.30 -4.07
CA ASP A 249 -11.23 -33.29 -3.37
C ASP A 249 -12.60 -32.68 -2.97
N ASP A 250 -13.14 -31.76 -3.78
CA ASP A 250 -14.42 -31.08 -3.52
C ASP A 250 -15.64 -31.92 -3.93
N ASP A 251 -15.43 -33.11 -4.52
CA ASP A 251 -16.47 -34.11 -4.75
C ASP A 251 -16.67 -34.96 -3.48
N ASP A 252 -17.24 -34.36 -2.43
CA ASP A 252 -18.13 -35.16 -1.57
C ASP A 252 -19.37 -35.41 -2.43
N ASP A 253 -19.34 -36.51 -3.19
CA ASP A 253 -20.48 -37.09 -3.90
C ASP A 253 -21.62 -37.31 -2.89
N ASP A 254 -22.52 -36.34 -2.76
CA ASP A 254 -23.91 -36.55 -2.31
C ASP A 254 -24.68 -37.26 -3.46
N ASP A 255 -24.15 -38.40 -3.92
CA ASP A 255 -24.93 -39.41 -4.65
C ASP A 255 -25.65 -40.26 -3.60
N ASP A 256 -26.62 -39.65 -2.90
CA ASP A 256 -27.66 -40.41 -2.22
C ASP A 256 -28.53 -41.04 -3.32
N ASP A 257 -28.23 -42.31 -3.61
CA ASP A 257 -29.04 -43.26 -4.37
C ASP A 257 -30.48 -43.32 -3.79
N ASP A 258 -31.38 -42.43 -4.22
CA ASP A 258 -32.83 -42.61 -4.07
C ASP A 258 -33.38 -43.30 -5.33
N ASP A 259 -32.98 -44.56 -5.53
CA ASP A 259 -33.69 -45.51 -6.40
C ASP A 259 -34.80 -46.21 -5.58
N ASP A 260 -36.04 -45.92 -6.00
CA ASP A 260 -37.24 -46.78 -5.99
C ASP A 260 -37.69 -47.47 -4.68
N ASP A 261 -38.91 -47.13 -4.23
CA ASP A 261 -39.93 -48.13 -3.87
C ASP A 261 -41.35 -47.49 -3.85
N ASP A 262 -42.05 -47.72 -4.96
CA ASP A 262 -43.44 -48.15 -5.13
C ASP A 262 -44.58 -47.70 -4.17
N ASP A 263 -45.69 -47.39 -4.83
CA ASP A 263 -47.05 -47.15 -4.35
C ASP A 263 -47.54 -48.10 -3.23
N GLU A 264 -48.24 -47.57 -2.22
CA GLU A 264 -49.46 -48.21 -1.69
C GLU A 264 -50.35 -47.19 -0.93
N ASP A 265 -51.54 -46.97 -1.48
CA ASP A 265 -52.71 -46.38 -0.83
C ASP A 265 -53.04 -47.12 0.49
N ASP A 266 -53.22 -46.42 1.62
CA ASP A 266 -54.35 -46.74 2.48
C ASP A 266 -54.83 -45.59 3.39
N ASP A 267 -56.13 -45.59 3.52
CA ASP A 267 -57.03 -44.54 3.95
C ASP A 267 -57.31 -44.69 5.47
N ARG A 268 -57.00 -43.69 6.31
CA ARG A 268 -57.66 -43.59 7.64
C ARG A 268 -57.64 -42.20 8.31
N ARG A 269 -58.60 -41.41 7.85
CA ARG A 269 -59.56 -40.59 8.62
C ARG A 269 -59.69 -40.95 10.13
N LEU A 270 -59.53 -39.96 11.02
CA LEU A 270 -60.29 -39.67 12.28
C LEU A 270 -59.59 -38.50 13.01
N ARG A 271 -59.97 -37.24 12.84
CA ARG A 271 -61.08 -36.47 13.44
C ARG A 271 -61.13 -36.43 14.99
N ASP A 272 -61.33 -35.19 15.43
CA ASP A 272 -61.89 -34.70 16.70
C ASP A 272 -60.89 -34.63 17.88
N HIS A 273 -60.72 -33.54 18.64
CA HIS A 273 -61.74 -32.61 19.12
C HIS A 273 -61.11 -31.32 19.73
N GLU A 274 -61.78 -30.18 19.51
CA GLU A 274 -61.57 -28.87 20.13
C GLU A 274 -61.74 -28.87 21.67
N GLY A 275 -61.12 -27.90 22.38
CA GLY A 275 -61.48 -27.64 23.78
C GLY A 275 -60.71 -26.59 24.60
N LYS A 276 -60.88 -25.30 24.26
CA LYS A 276 -60.98 -24.11 25.17
C LYS A 276 -60.00 -23.87 26.35
N ALA A 277 -59.26 -22.75 26.20
CA ALA A 277 -59.26 -21.54 27.05
C ALA A 277 -59.05 -21.62 28.58
N GLN A 278 -58.05 -20.89 29.10
CA GLN A 278 -58.23 -19.62 29.85
C GLN A 278 -56.94 -19.10 30.53
N LYS A 279 -56.73 -17.77 30.36
CA LYS A 279 -56.24 -16.76 31.33
C LYS A 279 -55.11 -17.08 32.33
N GLY A 280 -54.11 -16.19 32.33
CA GLY A 280 -53.91 -15.29 33.48
C GLY A 280 -52.49 -15.13 34.01
N SER A 281 -52.12 -13.85 34.26
CA SER A 281 -51.05 -13.32 35.13
C SER A 281 -49.60 -13.64 34.76
N SER A 282 -48.78 -12.67 34.34
CA SER A 282 -48.21 -11.56 35.13
C SER A 282 -47.43 -12.04 36.35
N VAL A 283 -46.10 -12.13 36.23
CA VAL A 283 -45.13 -11.76 37.28
C VAL A 283 -43.79 -11.36 36.61
N VAL A 284 -43.15 -10.42 37.28
CA VAL A 284 -42.03 -9.55 36.95
C VAL A 284 -40.85 -9.97 37.84
N PHE A 285 -39.63 -10.10 37.26
CA PHE A 285 -38.29 -9.92 37.88
C PHE A 285 -37.80 -10.97 38.91
N PRO A 286 -36.48 -11.05 39.24
CA PRO A 286 -35.38 -10.06 39.13
C PRO A 286 -34.48 -10.16 37.90
#